data_AF-A0A9D6IYZ7-F1
#
_entry.id   AF-A0A9D6IYZ7-F1
#
_cell.length_a   1.000
_cell.length_b   1.000
_cell.length_c   1.000
_cell.angle_alpha   90.00
_cell.angle_beta   90.00
_cell.angle_gamma   90.00
#
_symmetry.space_group_name_H-M   'P 1'
#
loop_
_entity.id
_entity.type
_entity.pdbx_description
1 polymer ?
#
loop_
_entity_poly.entity_id
_entity_poly.type
_entity_poly.pdbx_seq_one_letter_code
_entity_poly.pdbx_strand_id
1 'polypeptide(L)' 'MTASSFWKEARQSLPPEIRERHAAEFEAAERFEHLIECAAEVWGAARRALTKGRRRAADALHSTARFVRAVARERWRTH' A
#
# COMPACT_ATOMS: atom_id res chain seq x y z
N MET A 1 -13.27 8.59 2.58
CA MET A 1 -13.06 9.64 3.60
C MET A 1 -12.82 10.91 2.83
N THR A 2 -13.66 11.93 3.01
CA THR A 2 -13.35 13.26 2.50
C THR A 2 -12.16 13.76 3.33
N ALA A 3 -10.99 13.92 2.69
CA ALA A 3 -9.85 14.58 3.32
C ALA A 3 -10.37 15.86 3.97
N SER A 4 -10.16 15.97 5.28
CA SER A 4 -10.44 17.21 6.01
C SER A 4 -9.68 18.32 5.31
N SER A 5 -10.32 19.44 4.97
CA SER A 5 -9.64 20.53 4.26
C SER A 5 -8.78 21.36 5.23
N PHE A 6 -7.86 20.69 5.92
CA PHE A 6 -7.02 21.29 6.94
C PHE A 6 -6.31 22.53 6.40
N TRP A 7 -5.75 22.47 5.19
CA TRP A 7 -5.05 23.62 4.60
C TRP A 7 -6.01 24.74 4.19
N LYS A 8 -7.23 24.43 3.72
CA LYS A 8 -8.24 25.47 3.49
C LYS A 8 -8.70 26.15 4.79
N GLU A 9 -8.94 25.38 5.84
CA GLU A 9 -9.37 25.90 7.15
C GLU A 9 -8.24 26.71 7.81
N ALA A 10 -7.02 26.20 7.79
CA ALA A 10 -5.83 26.90 8.26
C ALA A 10 -5.65 28.23 7.51
N ARG A 11 -5.83 28.25 6.18
CA ARG A 11 -5.79 29.50 5.39
C ARG A 11 -6.87 30.49 5.83
N GLN A 12 -8.08 30.03 6.15
CA GLN A 12 -9.17 30.91 6.59
C GLN A 12 -8.93 31.52 7.98
N SER A 13 -8.17 30.85 8.84
CA SER A 13 -7.83 31.34 10.18
C SER A 13 -6.82 32.50 10.19
N LEU A 14 -6.14 32.76 9.06
CA LEU A 14 -5.11 33.79 8.95
C LEU A 14 -5.67 35.18 8.61
N PRO A 15 -4.96 36.26 9.01
CA PRO A 15 -5.25 37.61 8.54
C PRO A 15 -5.23 37.72 7.00
N PRO A 16 -6.02 38.62 6.40
CA PRO A 16 -6.16 38.73 4.95
C PRO A 16 -4.83 38.90 4.21
N GLU A 17 -3.91 39.72 4.73
CA GLU A 17 -2.64 40.01 4.05
C GLU A 17 -1.74 38.77 3.99
N ILE A 18 -1.75 37.95 5.05
CA ILE A 18 -0.98 36.71 5.14
C ILE A 18 -1.63 35.61 4.28
N ARG A 19 -2.96 35.58 4.26
CA ARG A 19 -3.76 34.62 3.49
C ARG A 19 -3.58 34.78 1.99
N GLU A 20 -3.49 36.00 1.48
CA GLU A 20 -3.22 36.25 0.06
C GLU A 20 -1.76 35.96 -0.28
N ARG A 21 -0.83 36.40 0.57
CA ARG A 21 0.60 36.17 0.37
C ARG A 21 0.96 34.69 0.24
N HIS A 22 0.31 33.82 1.00
CA HIS A 22 0.61 32.38 1.05
C HIS A 22 -0.45 31.48 0.36
N ALA A 23 -1.34 32.08 -0.44
CA ALA A 23 -2.45 31.35 -1.04
C ALA A 23 -2.02 30.13 -1.86
N ALA A 24 -0.91 30.28 -2.62
CA ALA A 24 -0.38 29.23 -3.49
C ALA A 24 0.23 28.07 -2.68
N GLU A 25 0.91 28.37 -1.57
CA GLU A 25 1.52 27.37 -0.69
C GLU A 25 0.46 26.53 0.01
N PHE A 26 -0.63 27.13 0.49
CA PHE A 26 -1.76 26.40 1.04
C PHE A 26 -2.43 25.49 0.00
N GLU A 27 -2.59 25.96 -1.24
CA GLU A 27 -3.14 25.14 -2.32
C GLU A 27 -2.21 23.98 -2.69
N ALA A 28 -0.90 24.23 -2.76
CA ALA A 28 0.10 23.20 -3.01
C ALA A 28 0.11 22.15 -1.89
N ALA A 29 -0.01 22.58 -0.63
CA ALA A 29 -0.05 21.69 0.52
C ALA A 29 -1.31 20.79 0.50
N GLU A 30 -2.48 21.33 0.16
CA GLU A 30 -3.71 20.54 0.00
C GLU A 30 -3.57 19.48 -1.11
N ARG A 31 -2.99 19.85 -2.25
CA ARG A 31 -2.75 18.90 -3.36
C ARG A 31 -1.75 17.82 -2.95
N PHE A 32 -0.71 18.19 -2.21
CA PHE A 32 0.32 17.26 -1.75
C PHE A 32 -0.22 16.26 -0.72
N GLU A 33 -1.06 16.72 0.22
CA GLU A 33 -1.77 15.83 1.15
C GLU A 33 -2.61 14.79 0.41
N HIS A 34 -3.38 15.23 -0.59
CA HIS A 34 -4.18 14.30 -1.40
C HIS A 34 -3.32 13.27 -2.15
N LEU A 35 -2.15 13.68 -2.67
CA LEU A 35 -1.21 12.78 -3.31
C LEU A 35 -0.62 11.77 -2.31
N ILE A 36 -0.33 12.17 -1.07
CA ILE A 36 0.13 11.27 -0.02
C ILE A 36 -0.95 10.24 0.31
N GLU A 37 -2.21 10.66 0.46
CA GLU A 37 -3.33 9.74 0.72
C GLU A 37 -3.44 8.69 -0.39
N CYS A 38 -3.42 9.14 -1.66
CA CYS A 38 -3.43 8.24 -2.81
C CYS A 38 -2.24 7.28 -2.80
N ALA A 39 -1.04 7.79 -2.51
CA ALA A 39 0.17 6.97 -2.44
C ALA A 39 0.10 5.93 -1.32
N ALA A 40 -0.46 6.29 -0.16
CA ALA A 40 -0.65 5.38 0.96
C ALA A 40 -1.62 4.24 0.62
N GLU A 41 -2.71 4.54 -0.08
CA GLU A 41 -3.66 3.53 -0.54
C GLU A 41 -3.03 2.55 -1.53
N VAL A 42 -2.33 3.07 -2.54
CA VAL A 42 -1.62 2.27 -3.55
C VAL A 42 -0.55 1.40 -2.90
N TRP A 43 0.25 1.96 -1.99
CA TRP A 43 1.26 1.21 -1.25
C TRP A 43 0.63 0.11 -0.39
N GLY A 44 -0.48 0.39 0.28
CA GLY A 44 -1.25 -0.58 1.04
C GLY A 44 -1.73 -1.74 0.18
N ALA A 45 -2.24 -1.46 -1.02
CA ALA A 45 -2.65 -2.47 -2.00
C ALA A 45 -1.46 -3.32 -2.49
N ALA A 46 -0.35 -2.67 -2.84
CA ALA A 46 0.87 -3.35 -3.29
C ALA A 46 1.41 -4.29 -2.20
N ARG A 47 1.47 -3.85 -0.94
CA ARG A 47 1.92 -4.68 0.20
C ARG A 47 1.03 -5.91 0.40
N ARG A 48 -0.29 -5.75 0.28
CA ARG A 48 -1.24 -6.88 0.35
C ARG A 48 -1.02 -7.87 -0.80
N ALA A 49 -0.83 -7.37 -2.02
CA ALA A 49 -0.56 -8.21 -3.19
C ALA A 49 0.74 -9.01 -3.03
N LEU A 50 1.83 -8.36 -2.59
CA LEU A 50 3.11 -9.02 -2.33
C LEU A 50 2.98 -10.10 -1.25
N THR A 51 2.27 -9.82 -0.15
CA THR A 51 2.03 -10.80 0.91
C THR A 51 1.28 -12.02 0.38
N LYS A 52 0.26 -11.80 -0.45
CA LYS A 52 -0.52 -12.88 -1.09
C LYS A 52 0.35 -13.70 -2.06
N GLY A 53 1.19 -13.03 -2.86
CA GLY A 53 2.13 -13.68 -3.75
C GLY A 53 3.12 -14.57 -3.00
N ARG A 54 3.71 -14.05 -1.91
CA ARG A 54 4.63 -14.81 -1.06
C ARG A 54 3.98 -16.06 -0.47
N ARG A 55 2.74 -15.96 0.03
CA ARG A 55 2.00 -17.12 0.57
C ARG A 55 1.79 -18.18 -0.52
N ARG A 56 1.30 -17.78 -1.69
CA ARG A 56 1.11 -18.69 -2.83
C ARG A 56 2.41 -19.38 -3.26
N ALA A 57 3.52 -18.65 -3.29
CA ALA A 57 4.83 -19.24 -3.61
C ALA A 57 5.26 -20.27 -2.56
N ALA A 58 5.06 -19.99 -1.27
CA ALA A 58 5.35 -20.93 -0.20
C ALA A 58 4.47 -22.19 -0.27
N ASP A 59 3.18 -22.03 -0.53
CA ASP A 59 2.24 -23.15 -0.69
C ASP A 59 2.63 -24.03 -1.89
N ALA A 60 3.01 -23.41 -3.01
CA ALA A 60 3.50 -24.11 -4.19
C ALA A 60 4.74 -24.95 -3.85
N LEU A 61 5.78 -24.35 -3.26
CA LEU A 61 6.99 -25.07 -2.86
C LEU A 61 6.71 -26.22 -1.90
N HIS A 62 5.82 -26.01 -0.93
CA HIS A 62 5.45 -27.05 0.02
C HIS A 62 4.71 -28.21 -0.66
N SER A 63 3.79 -27.92 -1.58
CA SER A 63 3.09 -28.96 -2.36
C SER A 63 4.05 -29.76 -3.25
N THR A 64 4.97 -29.09 -3.94
CA THR A 64 6.01 -29.74 -4.75
C THR A 64 6.90 -30.64 -3.88
N ALA A 65 7.35 -30.16 -2.73
CA ALA A 65 8.15 -30.97 -1.80
C ALA A 65 7.39 -32.20 -1.31
N ARG A 66 6.09 -32.08 -1.04
CA ARG A 66 5.23 -33.21 -0.64
C ARG A 66 5.10 -34.23 -1.77
N PHE A 67 4.89 -33.78 -3.00
CA PHE A 67 4.82 -34.64 -4.18
C PHE A 67 6.12 -35.42 -4.38
N VAL A 68 7.27 -34.75 -4.37
CA VAL A 68 8.58 -35.39 -4.49
C VAL A 68 8.79 -36.45 -3.40
N ARG A 69 8.42 -36.15 -2.15
CA ARG A 69 8.48 -37.13 -1.04
C ARG A 69 7.51 -38.30 -1.21
N ALA A 70 6.35 -38.09 -1.83
CA ALA A 70 5.40 -39.17 -2.11
C ALA A 70 5.97 -40.10 -3.19
N VAL A 71 6.44 -39.54 -4.30
CA VAL A 71 7.08 -40.30 -5.39
C VAL A 71 8.29 -41.09 -4.90
N ALA A 72 9.15 -40.46 -4.08
CA ALA A 72 10.29 -41.16 -3.49
C ALA A 72 9.83 -42.36 -2.65
N ARG A 73 8.84 -42.19 -1.77
CA ARG A 73 8.31 -43.27 -0.92
C ARG A 73 7.66 -44.41 -1.72
N GLU A 74 6.96 -44.10 -2.81
CA GLU A 74 6.38 -45.08 -3.72
C GLU A 74 7.48 -45.96 -4.33
N ARG A 75 8.55 -45.32 -4.84
CA ARG A 75 9.69 -45.97 -5.49
C ARG A 75 10.44 -46.93 -4.56
N TRP A 76 10.50 -46.63 -3.26
CA TRP A 76 11.12 -47.49 -2.25
C TRP A 76 10.26 -48.69 -1.83
N ARG A 77 8.94 -48.70 -2.08
CA ARG A 77 8.08 -49.87 -1.80
C ARG A 77 8.06 -50.90 -2.93
N THR A 78 8.43 -50.49 -4.13
CA THR A 78 8.46 -51.33 -5.33
C THR A 78 9.79 -52.06 -5.55
N HIS A 79 10.75 -51.90 -4.62
CA HIS A 79 12.02 -52.62 -4.56
C HIS A 79 12.04 -53.49 -3.30
#